data_AF-A0A7V1N301-F1
#
_entry.id   AF-A0A7V1N301-F1
#
_cell.length_a   1.000
_cell.length_b   1.000
_cell.length_c   1.000
_cell.angle_alpha   90.00
_cell.angle_beta   90.00
_cell.angle_gamma   90.00
#
_symmetry.space_group_name_H-M   'P 1'
#
loop_
_entity.id
_entity.type
_entity.pdbx_description
1 polymer ?
#
loop_
_entity_poly.entity_id
_entity_poly.type
_entity_poly.pdbx_seq_one_letter_code
_entity_poly.pdbx_strand_id
1 'polypeptide(L)'
;MKSLLNLKGMNKPCCLLINPWIYDFAAHDFWAKPLGLLYIAAWLRKNNWKIYMIDCLNPHHPQMPFEPQVRSATRKHNGTGKFFRQIIPKPSFLSHVPRNYYRYGLTYRLFLKELSRIPKPDVILVTSGMTYWYPGVFAVINICKKMWPDVPVILGGIYATVCYEHAVEYSKADFVIKGPAEITLPSILEKMSYPKLECFSDSLYPAFDLLLPLDYVCILTSRGCPFHCAYCASNLLFPTFYQRSPEDVIKEILFWHQKFNIKEFAFY
;
A
#
# COMPACT_ATOMS: atom_id res chain seq x y z
N MET A 1 -40.50 24.60 0.69
CA MET A 1 -40.68 23.17 0.35
C MET A 1 -39.52 22.37 0.93
N LYS A 2 -39.72 21.82 2.13
CA LYS A 2 -38.89 20.77 2.72
C LYS A 2 -39.39 19.43 2.18
N SER A 3 -38.58 18.73 1.38
CA SER A 3 -38.64 17.27 1.11
C SER A 3 -37.64 17.02 -0.02
N LEU A 4 -36.53 16.32 0.17
CA LEU A 4 -36.47 14.92 0.56
C LEU A 4 -35.19 14.67 1.36
N LEU A 5 -35.35 14.51 2.67
CA LEU A 5 -34.52 13.63 3.46
C LEU A 5 -34.66 12.23 2.88
N ASN A 6 -33.85 11.91 1.88
CA ASN A 6 -33.57 10.53 1.53
C ASN A 6 -32.53 10.02 2.53
N LEU A 7 -33.01 9.74 3.75
CA LEU A 7 -32.38 8.77 4.66
C LEU A 7 -32.50 7.38 4.02
N LYS A 8 -31.90 7.19 2.85
CA LYS A 8 -31.55 5.85 2.35
C LYS A 8 -30.45 5.37 3.28
N GLY A 9 -30.67 4.23 3.94
CA GLY A 9 -29.69 3.61 4.83
C GLY A 9 -28.30 3.66 4.21
N MET A 10 -27.41 4.48 4.79
CA MET A 10 -26.17 4.86 4.13
C MET A 10 -25.26 3.64 4.08
N ASN A 11 -25.13 3.05 2.89
CA ASN A 11 -24.10 2.05 2.65
C ASN A 11 -22.75 2.68 3.01
N LYS A 12 -21.96 1.96 3.81
CA LYS A 12 -20.62 2.39 4.21
C LYS A 12 -19.78 2.64 2.95
N PRO A 13 -19.10 3.79 2.83
CA PRO A 13 -18.24 4.05 1.68
C PRO A 13 -17.12 3.02 1.62
N CYS A 14 -16.76 2.63 0.41
CA CYS A 14 -15.89 1.49 0.13
C CYS A 14 -14.56 1.93 -0.50
N CYS A 15 -13.45 1.68 0.20
CA CYS A 15 -12.12 1.99 -0.31
C CYS A 15 -11.37 0.71 -0.70
N LEU A 16 -10.80 0.69 -1.90
CA LEU A 16 -9.85 -0.33 -2.35
C LEU A 16 -8.43 0.20 -2.19
N LEU A 17 -7.61 -0.48 -1.39
CA LEU A 17 -6.20 -0.17 -1.24
C LEU A 17 -5.37 -1.19 -2.04
N ILE A 18 -4.35 -0.71 -2.74
CA ILE A 18 -3.49 -1.58 -3.57
C ILE A 18 -2.02 -1.31 -3.28
N ASN A 19 -1.30 -2.36 -2.88
CA ASN A 19 0.16 -2.40 -2.94
C ASN A 19 0.57 -2.99 -4.31
N PRO A 20 1.20 -2.19 -5.20
CA PRO A 20 1.47 -2.63 -6.57
C PRO A 20 2.57 -3.67 -6.70
N TRP A 21 2.68 -4.21 -7.92
CA TRP A 21 3.84 -5.01 -8.34
C TRP A 21 5.13 -4.21 -8.28
N ILE A 22 6.24 -4.96 -8.23
CA ILE A 22 7.58 -4.42 -8.48
C ILE A 22 8.05 -4.90 -9.85
N TYR A 23 8.60 -3.98 -10.65
CA TYR A 23 9.23 -4.28 -11.94
C TYR A 23 10.72 -3.97 -11.80
N ASP A 24 11.55 -5.00 -11.67
CA ASP A 24 12.97 -4.83 -11.35
C ASP A 24 13.82 -6.06 -11.73
N PHE A 25 15.14 -5.90 -11.67
CA PHE A 25 16.10 -7.00 -11.72
C PHE A 25 16.17 -7.78 -10.40
N ALA A 26 15.92 -7.11 -9.28
CA ALA A 26 16.01 -7.68 -7.94
C ALA A 26 14.99 -7.04 -7.00
N ALA A 27 14.16 -7.86 -6.35
CA ALA A 27 13.34 -7.46 -5.22
C ALA A 27 13.28 -8.61 -4.21
N HIS A 28 13.29 -8.25 -2.93
CA HIS A 28 13.27 -9.19 -1.81
C HIS A 28 12.45 -8.58 -0.68
N ASP A 29 11.71 -9.42 0.02
CA ASP A 29 11.00 -9.06 1.22
C ASP A 29 11.99 -8.98 2.39
N PHE A 30 12.55 -7.79 2.62
CA PHE A 30 13.28 -7.43 3.84
C PHE A 30 12.35 -6.72 4.82
N TRP A 31 11.28 -7.43 5.16
CA TRP A 31 10.18 -6.92 5.97
C TRP A 31 9.32 -5.85 5.28
N ALA A 32 9.25 -5.84 3.95
CA ALA A 32 8.70 -4.76 3.14
C ALA A 32 7.14 -4.72 3.10
N LYS A 33 6.47 -4.54 4.25
CA LYS A 33 5.02 -4.31 4.29
C LYS A 33 4.65 -2.90 3.86
N PRO A 34 3.49 -2.68 3.21
CA PRO A 34 3.03 -1.35 2.82
C PRO A 34 2.47 -0.58 4.02
N LEU A 35 3.33 -0.30 5.01
CA LEU A 35 2.94 0.12 6.36
C LEU A 35 2.04 1.37 6.38
N GLY A 36 2.41 2.41 5.63
CA GLY A 36 1.58 3.62 5.53
C GLY A 36 0.18 3.33 4.98
N LEU A 37 0.06 2.43 4.00
CA LEU A 37 -1.23 2.03 3.44
C LEU A 37 -2.08 1.25 4.47
N LEU A 38 -1.45 0.44 5.32
CA LEU A 38 -2.11 -0.30 6.40
C LEU A 38 -2.59 0.59 7.54
N TYR A 39 -1.84 1.66 7.87
CA TYR A 39 -2.29 2.70 8.80
C TYR A 39 -3.51 3.44 8.25
N ILE A 40 -3.49 3.82 6.97
CA ILE A 40 -4.64 4.46 6.32
C ILE A 40 -5.85 3.52 6.28
N ALA A 41 -5.66 2.22 6.01
CA ALA A 41 -6.74 1.24 6.10
C ALA A 41 -7.37 1.17 7.51
N ALA A 42 -6.55 1.13 8.57
CA ALA A 42 -7.04 1.12 9.94
C ALA A 42 -7.81 2.40 10.29
N TRP A 43 -7.29 3.55 9.87
CA TRP A 43 -7.92 4.85 10.09
C TRP A 43 -9.25 5.01 9.35
N LEU A 44 -9.32 4.58 8.09
CA LEU A 44 -10.57 4.59 7.34
C LEU A 44 -11.61 3.63 7.93
N ARG A 45 -11.20 2.43 8.41
CA ARG A 45 -12.10 1.51 9.15
C ARG A 45 -12.68 2.15 10.40
N LYS A 46 -11.86 2.87 11.18
CA LYS A 46 -12.33 3.62 12.36
C LYS A 46 -13.40 4.65 11.96
N ASN A 47 -13.25 5.26 10.79
CA ASN A 47 -14.22 6.18 10.20
C ASN A 47 -15.36 5.48 9.43
N ASN A 48 -15.64 4.22 9.74
CA ASN A 48 -16.75 3.43 9.22
C ASN A 48 -16.71 3.19 7.69
N TRP A 49 -15.52 3.23 7.08
CA TRP A 49 -15.32 2.79 5.69
C TRP A 49 -15.20 1.27 5.61
N LYS A 50 -15.78 0.69 4.56
CA LYS A 50 -15.51 -0.69 4.15
C LYS A 50 -14.20 -0.74 3.39
N ILE A 51 -13.29 -1.62 3.78
CA ILE A 51 -11.96 -1.70 3.21
C ILE A 51 -11.74 -3.02 2.48
N TYR A 52 -11.23 -2.91 1.26
CA TYR A 52 -10.66 -4.01 0.48
C TYR A 52 -9.17 -3.74 0.25
N MET A 53 -8.38 -4.80 0.19
CA MET A 53 -6.93 -4.71 -0.03
C MET A 53 -6.51 -5.72 -1.09
N ILE A 54 -5.70 -5.28 -2.04
CA ILE A 54 -4.93 -6.16 -2.91
C ILE A 54 -3.45 -5.88 -2.66
N ASP A 55 -2.75 -6.86 -2.09
CA ASP A 55 -1.30 -6.85 -2.04
C ASP A 55 -0.74 -7.69 -3.19
N CYS A 56 -0.24 -7.01 -4.24
CA CYS A 56 0.37 -7.71 -5.36
C CYS A 56 1.59 -8.51 -4.92
N LEU A 57 2.25 -8.15 -3.82
CA LEU A 57 3.46 -8.81 -3.35
C LEU A 57 3.17 -9.94 -2.34
N ASN A 58 1.89 -10.32 -2.15
CA ASN A 58 1.51 -11.37 -1.21
C ASN A 58 2.22 -12.71 -1.51
N PRO A 59 3.13 -13.18 -0.63
CA PRO A 59 3.87 -14.43 -0.83
C PRO A 59 3.04 -15.68 -0.50
N HIS A 60 1.86 -15.52 0.12
CA HIS A 60 0.97 -16.59 0.58
C HIS A 60 -0.30 -16.71 -0.26
N HIS A 61 -0.36 -16.05 -1.42
CA HIS A 61 -1.54 -16.13 -2.28
C HIS A 61 -1.81 -17.58 -2.70
N PRO A 62 -2.99 -18.16 -2.37
CA PRO A 62 -3.22 -19.61 -2.45
C PRO A 62 -3.16 -20.17 -3.87
N GLN A 63 -3.43 -19.34 -4.87
CA GLN A 63 -3.40 -19.77 -6.28
C GLN A 63 -2.05 -19.58 -6.97
N MET A 64 -1.13 -18.80 -6.39
CA MET A 64 0.16 -18.48 -7.03
C MET A 64 1.08 -19.69 -7.23
N PRO A 65 1.13 -20.69 -6.33
CA PRO A 65 1.93 -21.91 -6.55
C PRO A 65 1.54 -22.70 -7.80
N PHE A 66 0.32 -22.50 -8.32
CA PHE A 66 -0.22 -23.20 -9.49
C PHE A 66 -0.16 -22.36 -10.77
N GLU A 67 0.34 -21.13 -10.70
CA GLU A 67 0.43 -20.27 -11.87
C GLU A 67 1.59 -20.69 -12.78
N PRO A 68 1.35 -20.81 -14.10
CA PRO A 68 2.39 -21.21 -15.03
C PRO A 68 3.45 -20.12 -15.16
N GLN A 69 4.70 -20.54 -15.38
CA GLN A 69 5.84 -19.65 -15.65
C GLN A 69 6.12 -18.62 -14.53
N VAL A 70 5.68 -18.90 -13.31
CA VAL A 70 6.01 -18.12 -12.11
C VAL A 70 7.09 -18.83 -11.32
N ARG A 71 8.14 -18.11 -10.94
CA ARG A 71 9.10 -18.59 -9.93
C ARG A 71 8.49 -18.42 -8.55
N SER A 72 8.44 -19.49 -7.78
CA SER A 72 7.86 -19.52 -6.43
C SER A 72 8.50 -18.51 -5.47
N ALA A 73 7.69 -18.01 -4.55
CA ALA A 73 8.18 -17.31 -3.37
C ALA A 73 8.96 -18.29 -2.46
N THR A 74 9.90 -17.76 -1.67
CA THR A 74 10.62 -18.53 -0.64
C THR A 74 10.57 -17.76 0.65
N ARG A 75 10.39 -18.41 1.79
CA ARG A 75 10.35 -17.76 3.12
C ARG A 75 11.45 -18.32 4.04
N LYS A 76 12.11 -17.45 4.78
CA LYS A 76 13.03 -17.80 5.87
C LYS A 76 12.26 -17.86 7.19
N HIS A 77 12.89 -18.40 8.24
CA HIS A 77 12.29 -18.49 9.57
C HIS A 77 11.83 -17.13 10.13
N ASN A 78 12.58 -16.05 9.83
CA ASN A 78 12.28 -14.69 10.26
C ASN A 78 11.25 -13.96 9.36
N GLY A 79 10.55 -14.72 8.51
CA GLY A 79 9.57 -14.20 7.56
C GLY A 79 10.13 -13.49 6.34
N THR A 80 11.44 -13.21 6.23
CA THR A 80 11.99 -12.57 5.02
C THR A 80 12.06 -13.54 3.84
N GLY A 81 12.15 -13.04 2.60
CA GLY A 81 12.30 -13.95 1.47
C GLY A 81 12.09 -13.38 0.07
N LYS A 82 12.08 -14.27 -0.92
CA LYS A 82 11.83 -13.89 -2.32
C LYS A 82 10.33 -13.86 -2.56
N PHE A 83 9.86 -12.86 -3.30
CA PHE A 83 8.51 -12.85 -3.85
C PHE A 83 8.38 -13.83 -5.02
N PHE A 84 7.13 -14.18 -5.33
CA PHE A 84 6.79 -14.73 -6.64
C PHE A 84 7.28 -13.78 -7.73
N ARG A 85 7.76 -14.31 -8.85
CA ARG A 85 8.21 -13.47 -9.97
C ARG A 85 8.15 -14.14 -11.33
N GLN A 86 7.88 -13.33 -12.36
CA GLN A 86 7.86 -13.74 -13.75
C GLN A 86 8.88 -12.93 -14.54
N ILE A 87 9.61 -13.59 -15.44
CA ILE A 87 10.51 -12.88 -16.37
C ILE A 87 9.62 -12.12 -17.35
N ILE A 88 9.97 -10.86 -17.60
CA ILE A 88 9.31 -9.99 -18.57
C ILE A 88 10.35 -9.35 -19.49
N PRO A 89 9.95 -8.85 -20.68
CA PRO A 89 10.85 -8.09 -21.54
C PRO A 89 11.44 -6.89 -20.79
N LYS A 90 12.73 -6.64 -21.00
CA LYS A 90 13.38 -5.43 -20.49
C LYS A 90 12.88 -4.22 -21.26
N PRO A 91 12.71 -3.07 -20.59
CA PRO A 91 12.68 -1.79 -21.29
C PRO A 91 13.93 -1.64 -22.17
N SER A 92 13.78 -1.06 -23.36
CA SER A 92 14.87 -0.95 -24.35
C SER A 92 16.12 -0.26 -23.77
N PHE A 93 15.92 0.79 -22.97
CA PHE A 93 16.99 1.52 -22.29
C PHE A 93 17.72 0.71 -21.20
N LEU A 94 17.18 -0.44 -20.78
CA LEU A 94 17.78 -1.38 -19.82
C LEU A 94 18.31 -2.66 -20.49
N SER A 95 18.27 -2.75 -21.82
CA SER A 95 18.68 -3.95 -22.58
C SER A 95 20.11 -4.41 -22.29
N HIS A 96 21.01 -3.45 -22.03
CA HIS A 96 22.43 -3.69 -21.76
C HIS A 96 22.71 -4.39 -20.42
N VAL A 97 21.74 -4.46 -19.49
CA VAL A 97 21.96 -5.07 -18.18
C VAL A 97 21.94 -6.60 -18.29
N PRO A 98 23.01 -7.33 -17.90
CA PRO A 98 23.15 -8.77 -18.10
C PRO A 98 22.39 -9.60 -17.04
N ARG A 99 21.17 -9.19 -16.68
CA ARG A 99 20.30 -9.87 -15.72
C ARG A 99 18.89 -9.95 -16.27
N ASN A 100 18.13 -10.96 -15.85
CA ASN A 100 16.70 -11.01 -16.17
C ASN A 100 15.95 -9.88 -15.47
N TYR A 101 14.95 -9.32 -16.15
CA TYR A 101 14.03 -8.34 -15.60
C TYR A 101 12.72 -9.03 -15.26
N TYR A 102 12.17 -8.71 -14.10
CA TYR A 102 11.05 -9.44 -13.53
C TYR A 102 9.91 -8.51 -13.17
N ARG A 103 8.69 -9.04 -13.27
CA ARG A 103 7.57 -8.60 -12.45
C ARG A 103 7.51 -9.47 -11.19
N TYR A 104 7.59 -8.85 -10.02
CA TYR A 104 7.41 -9.51 -8.73
C TYR A 104 5.97 -9.36 -8.25
N GLY A 105 5.41 -10.45 -7.73
CA GLY A 105 4.07 -10.51 -7.20
C GLY A 105 3.11 -11.37 -8.02
N LEU A 106 1.82 -11.08 -7.89
CA LEU A 106 0.72 -11.77 -8.57
C LEU A 106 0.89 -11.80 -10.09
N THR A 107 0.32 -12.79 -10.75
CA THR A 107 0.14 -12.71 -12.21
C THR A 107 -0.95 -11.70 -12.57
N TYR A 108 -0.95 -11.18 -13.80
CA TYR A 108 -2.05 -10.32 -14.27
C TYR A 108 -3.41 -11.01 -14.13
N ARG A 109 -3.47 -12.30 -14.46
CA ARG A 109 -4.68 -13.11 -14.40
C ARG A 109 -5.25 -13.16 -12.99
N LEU A 110 -4.40 -13.44 -11.99
CA LEU A 110 -4.84 -13.49 -10.59
C LEU A 110 -5.16 -12.11 -10.03
N PHE A 111 -4.40 -11.07 -10.39
CA PHE A 111 -4.75 -9.70 -10.01
C PHE A 111 -6.13 -9.30 -10.53
N LEU A 112 -6.42 -9.54 -11.81
CA LEU A 112 -7.75 -9.26 -12.40
C LEU A 112 -8.85 -10.09 -11.73
N LYS A 113 -8.54 -11.34 -11.36
CA LYS A 113 -9.47 -12.19 -10.62
C LYS A 113 -9.78 -11.63 -9.24
N GLU A 114 -8.78 -11.23 -8.47
CA GLU A 114 -9.00 -10.60 -7.16
C GLU A 114 -9.75 -9.28 -7.30
N LEU A 115 -9.40 -8.46 -8.30
CA LEU A 115 -10.10 -7.21 -8.60
C LEU A 115 -11.58 -7.44 -8.94
N SER A 116 -11.91 -8.49 -9.70
CA SER A 116 -13.29 -8.83 -10.08
C SER A 116 -14.18 -9.27 -8.92
N ARG A 117 -13.59 -9.70 -7.79
CA ARG A 117 -14.33 -10.09 -6.58
C ARG A 117 -14.70 -8.90 -5.71
N ILE A 118 -14.10 -7.74 -5.98
CA ILE A 118 -14.30 -6.53 -5.20
C ILE A 118 -15.48 -5.78 -5.84
N PRO A 119 -16.53 -5.43 -5.07
CA PRO A 119 -17.58 -4.57 -5.58
C PRO A 119 -16.98 -3.23 -6.01
N LYS A 120 -17.59 -2.55 -6.99
CA LYS A 120 -17.13 -1.24 -7.46
C LYS A 120 -16.84 -0.33 -6.24
N PRO A 121 -15.57 0.07 -6.00
CA PRO A 121 -15.24 0.90 -4.86
C PRO A 121 -15.63 2.35 -5.12
N ASP A 122 -15.74 3.11 -4.04
CA ASP A 122 -15.94 4.56 -4.05
C ASP A 122 -14.63 5.30 -4.35
N VAL A 123 -13.52 4.80 -3.82
CA VAL A 123 -12.17 5.36 -3.99
C VAL A 123 -11.13 4.24 -4.07
N ILE A 124 -10.07 4.44 -4.84
CA ILE A 124 -8.93 3.53 -4.93
C ILE A 124 -7.68 4.26 -4.43
N LEU A 125 -6.99 3.69 -3.44
CA LEU A 125 -5.70 4.18 -2.95
C LEU A 125 -4.57 3.27 -3.43
N VAL A 126 -3.58 3.86 -4.10
CA VAL A 126 -2.39 3.14 -4.57
C VAL A 126 -1.16 3.70 -3.87
N THR A 127 -0.30 2.82 -3.34
CA THR A 127 0.97 3.22 -2.71
C THR A 127 2.18 2.88 -3.58
N SER A 128 3.35 3.38 -3.22
CA SER A 128 4.62 2.91 -3.74
C SER A 128 5.74 3.11 -2.71
N GLY A 129 6.54 2.06 -2.49
CA GLY A 129 7.63 2.07 -1.50
C GLY A 129 8.97 2.61 -2.00
N MET A 130 9.21 2.59 -3.32
CA MET A 130 10.47 3.08 -3.90
C MET A 130 10.18 3.87 -5.17
N THR A 131 11.00 4.88 -5.45
CA THR A 131 10.83 5.76 -6.61
C THR A 131 10.81 4.98 -7.92
N TYR A 132 11.75 4.05 -8.11
CA TYR A 132 11.90 3.26 -9.34
C TYR A 132 10.90 2.10 -9.51
N TRP A 133 10.00 1.87 -8.54
CA TRP A 133 8.91 0.88 -8.68
C TRP A 133 7.65 1.43 -9.36
N TYR A 134 7.69 2.68 -9.83
CA TYR A 134 6.58 3.32 -10.53
C TYR A 134 5.99 2.54 -11.73
N PRO A 135 6.71 1.68 -12.49
CA PRO A 135 6.07 0.94 -13.58
C PRO A 135 4.95 0.01 -13.10
N GLY A 136 5.11 -0.58 -11.92
CA GLY A 136 4.06 -1.41 -11.30
C GLY A 136 2.86 -0.58 -10.85
N VAL A 137 3.11 0.63 -10.32
CA VAL A 137 2.08 1.62 -9.98
C VAL A 137 1.25 1.97 -11.22
N PHE A 138 1.91 2.33 -12.32
CA PHE A 138 1.24 2.74 -13.55
C PHE A 138 0.40 1.59 -14.14
N ALA A 139 0.92 0.36 -14.10
CA ALA A 139 0.19 -0.81 -14.53
C ALA A 139 -1.11 -1.01 -13.71
N VAL A 140 -1.05 -0.88 -12.39
CA VAL A 140 -2.22 -0.99 -11.50
C VAL A 140 -3.23 0.13 -11.80
N ILE A 141 -2.80 1.39 -11.84
CA ILE A 141 -3.70 2.54 -12.08
C ILE A 141 -4.40 2.39 -13.43
N ASN A 142 -3.67 2.03 -14.48
CA ASN A 142 -4.24 1.84 -15.81
C ASN A 142 -5.28 0.72 -15.85
N ILE A 143 -5.07 -0.39 -15.13
CA ILE A 143 -6.08 -1.46 -15.02
C ILE A 143 -7.31 -0.96 -14.24
N CYS A 144 -7.11 -0.27 -13.13
CA CYS A 144 -8.20 0.27 -12.32
C CYS A 144 -9.06 1.26 -13.11
N LYS A 145 -8.45 2.20 -13.83
CA LYS A 145 -9.18 3.18 -14.67
C LYS A 145 -9.86 2.53 -15.88
N LYS A 146 -9.36 1.39 -16.38
CA LYS A 146 -10.08 0.61 -17.41
C LYS A 146 -11.30 -0.11 -16.85
N MET A 147 -11.18 -0.67 -15.65
CA MET A 147 -12.27 -1.42 -15.01
C MET A 147 -13.35 -0.48 -14.45
N TRP A 148 -12.93 0.64 -13.86
CA TRP A 148 -13.79 1.63 -13.24
C TRP A 148 -13.34 3.05 -13.61
N PRO A 149 -13.71 3.53 -14.81
CA PRO A 149 -13.27 4.85 -15.31
C PRO A 149 -13.62 6.02 -14.38
N ASP A 150 -14.81 5.96 -13.77
CA ASP A 150 -15.35 7.02 -12.92
C ASP A 150 -14.90 6.96 -11.47
N VAL A 151 -14.19 5.89 -11.06
CA VAL A 151 -13.74 5.76 -9.67
C VAL A 151 -12.43 6.51 -9.52
N PRO A 152 -12.34 7.49 -8.59
CA PRO A 152 -11.13 8.25 -8.39
C PRO A 152 -10.00 7.36 -7.85
N VAL A 153 -8.83 7.49 -8.46
CA VAL A 153 -7.59 6.85 -8.04
C VAL A 153 -6.68 7.90 -7.39
N ILE A 154 -6.30 7.65 -6.14
CA ILE A 154 -5.41 8.51 -5.35
C ILE A 154 -4.09 7.78 -5.15
N LEU A 155 -3.00 8.37 -5.61
CA LEU A 155 -1.64 7.84 -5.50
C LEU A 155 -0.89 8.51 -4.35
N GLY A 156 -0.29 7.72 -3.47
CA GLY A 156 0.59 8.19 -2.38
C GLY A 156 1.84 7.33 -2.21
N GLY A 157 2.57 7.56 -1.11
CA GLY A 157 3.79 6.83 -0.77
C GLY A 157 5.08 7.54 -1.17
N ILE A 158 6.19 6.82 -1.08
CA ILE A 158 7.56 7.37 -1.22
C ILE A 158 7.77 7.91 -2.63
N TYR A 159 7.42 7.15 -3.66
CA TYR A 159 7.52 7.60 -5.06
C TYR A 159 6.70 8.87 -5.32
N ALA A 160 5.45 8.90 -4.88
CA ALA A 160 4.56 10.05 -5.07
C ALA A 160 5.08 11.31 -4.36
N THR A 161 5.82 11.15 -3.25
CA THR A 161 6.37 12.28 -2.50
C THR A 161 7.67 12.78 -3.10
N VAL A 162 8.60 11.87 -3.40
CA VAL A 162 9.96 12.20 -3.86
C VAL A 162 9.99 12.60 -5.33
N CYS A 163 9.16 11.95 -6.17
CA CYS A 163 9.06 12.20 -7.61
C CYS A 163 7.67 12.71 -7.97
N TYR A 164 7.19 13.71 -7.21
CA TYR A 164 5.81 14.21 -7.29
C TYR A 164 5.41 14.66 -8.68
N GLU A 165 6.24 15.47 -9.33
CA GLU A 165 5.94 16.05 -10.64
C GLU A 165 5.82 14.94 -11.70
N HIS A 166 6.73 13.96 -11.67
CA HIS A 166 6.65 12.76 -12.52
C HIS A 166 5.40 11.92 -12.23
N ALA A 167 5.01 11.78 -10.96
CA ALA A 167 3.78 11.07 -10.59
C ALA A 167 2.52 11.77 -11.10
N VAL A 168 2.43 13.10 -10.96
CA VAL A 168 1.30 13.89 -11.45
C VAL A 168 1.17 13.78 -12.97
N GLU A 169 2.28 13.90 -13.70
CA GLU A 169 2.26 13.93 -15.15
C GLU A 169 1.97 12.55 -15.78
N TYR A 170 2.58 11.48 -15.27
CA TYR A 170 2.61 10.19 -15.98
C TYR A 170 1.74 9.08 -15.36
N SER A 171 1.36 9.18 -14.08
CA SER A 171 0.68 8.06 -13.39
C SER A 171 -0.77 7.84 -13.83
N LYS A 172 -1.43 8.89 -14.35
CA LYS A 172 -2.88 8.96 -14.62
C LYS A 172 -3.77 8.80 -13.37
N ALA A 173 -3.22 8.95 -12.17
CA ALA A 173 -4.03 9.09 -10.96
C ALA A 173 -4.85 10.38 -11.02
N ASP A 174 -6.06 10.36 -10.48
CA ASP A 174 -6.91 11.55 -10.39
C ASP A 174 -6.37 12.53 -9.32
N PHE A 175 -5.73 11.98 -8.27
CA PHE A 175 -5.04 12.76 -7.25
C PHE A 175 -3.68 12.12 -6.91
N VAL A 176 -2.67 12.96 -6.69
CA VAL A 176 -1.36 12.54 -6.19
C VAL A 176 -1.09 13.27 -4.88
N ILE A 177 -0.77 12.53 -3.83
CA ILE A 177 -0.43 13.08 -2.51
C ILE A 177 1.09 13.19 -2.37
N LYS A 178 1.57 14.40 -2.08
CA LYS A 178 2.96 14.68 -1.67
C LYS A 178 3.03 14.71 -0.14
N GLY A 179 3.77 13.78 0.46
CA GLY A 179 3.93 13.70 1.91
C GLY A 179 2.89 12.81 2.61
N PRO A 180 2.70 12.98 3.94
CA PRO A 180 1.84 12.12 4.74
C PRO A 180 0.36 12.19 4.32
N ALA A 181 -0.24 11.04 4.04
CA ALA A 181 -1.60 10.95 3.51
C ALA A 181 -2.65 11.39 4.53
N GLU A 182 -2.41 11.20 5.82
CA GLU A 182 -3.32 11.63 6.89
C GLU A 182 -3.58 13.14 6.93
N ILE A 183 -2.67 13.95 6.35
CA ILE A 183 -2.81 15.41 6.26
C ILE A 183 -3.71 15.79 5.08
N THR A 184 -3.50 15.16 3.92
CA THR A 184 -4.10 15.61 2.65
C THR A 184 -5.37 14.85 2.29
N LEU A 185 -5.44 13.55 2.61
CA LEU A 185 -6.54 12.67 2.25
C LEU A 185 -7.92 13.16 2.73
N PRO A 186 -8.10 13.68 3.97
CA PRO A 186 -9.40 14.22 4.40
C PRO A 186 -9.95 15.27 3.44
N SER A 187 -9.12 16.23 3.03
CA SER A 187 -9.53 17.31 2.14
C SER A 187 -9.93 16.83 0.74
N ILE A 188 -9.30 15.76 0.25
CA ILE A 188 -9.66 15.13 -1.03
C ILE A 188 -11.01 14.44 -0.91
N LEU A 189 -11.23 13.66 0.16
CA LEU A 189 -12.48 12.94 0.39
C LEU A 189 -13.66 13.89 0.65
N GLU A 190 -13.44 14.99 1.38
CA GLU A 190 -14.46 16.03 1.60
C GLU A 190 -14.87 16.70 0.28
N LYS A 191 -13.92 16.99 -0.63
CA LYS A 191 -14.23 17.51 -1.97
C LYS A 191 -15.05 16.54 -2.81
N MET A 192 -14.96 15.24 -2.53
CA MET A 192 -15.79 14.19 -3.14
C MET A 192 -17.12 13.98 -2.40
N SER A 193 -17.47 14.84 -1.44
CA SER A 193 -18.68 14.74 -0.62
C SER A 193 -18.75 13.52 0.30
N TYR A 194 -17.60 12.91 0.63
CA TYR A 194 -17.54 11.87 1.66
C TYR A 194 -17.46 12.47 3.07
N PRO A 195 -17.87 11.71 4.11
CA PRO A 195 -17.83 12.19 5.48
C PRO A 195 -16.43 12.64 5.90
N LYS A 196 -16.38 13.74 6.64
CA LYS A 196 -15.16 14.21 7.29
C LYS A 196 -14.56 13.11 8.17
N LEU A 197 -13.27 12.84 7.99
CA LEU A 197 -12.55 11.88 8.82
C LEU A 197 -12.20 12.50 10.17
N GLU A 198 -12.30 11.71 11.23
CA GLU A 198 -11.66 12.01 12.51
C GLU A 198 -10.15 12.18 12.33
N CYS A 199 -9.52 12.98 13.20
CA CYS A 199 -8.06 13.14 13.20
C CYS A 199 -7.34 11.79 13.28
N PHE A 200 -6.29 11.65 12.48
CA PHE A 200 -5.41 10.49 12.54
C PHE A 200 -4.73 10.42 13.90
N SER A 201 -4.57 9.20 14.43
CA SER A 201 -3.92 8.96 15.71
C SER A 201 -2.80 7.94 15.54
N ASP A 202 -1.60 8.30 16.01
CA ASP A 202 -0.45 7.38 16.04
C ASP A 202 -0.64 6.20 17.00
N SER A 203 -1.72 6.18 17.79
CA SER A 203 -2.11 5.03 18.63
C SER A 203 -2.85 3.92 17.86
N LEU A 204 -3.25 4.18 16.61
CA LEU A 204 -3.90 3.16 15.76
C LEU A 204 -2.90 2.08 15.36
N TYR A 205 -3.29 0.81 15.44
CA TYR A 205 -2.47 -0.26 14.90
C TYR A 205 -2.74 -0.46 13.41
N PRO A 206 -1.71 -0.73 12.58
CA PRO A 206 -1.91 -0.97 11.15
C PRO A 206 -2.83 -2.17 10.91
N ALA A 207 -3.64 -2.12 9.84
CA ALA A 207 -4.59 -3.18 9.50
C ALA A 207 -3.92 -4.45 8.92
N PHE A 208 -2.96 -5.06 9.62
CA PHE A 208 -2.24 -6.25 9.16
C PHE A 208 -3.15 -7.47 8.97
N ASP A 209 -4.34 -7.49 9.59
CA ASP A 209 -5.35 -8.54 9.36
C ASP A 209 -5.78 -8.65 7.89
N LEU A 210 -5.62 -7.57 7.10
CA LEU A 210 -5.87 -7.56 5.66
C LEU A 210 -4.86 -8.40 4.86
N LEU A 211 -3.73 -8.78 5.46
CA LEU A 211 -2.63 -9.47 4.80
C LEU A 211 -2.40 -10.88 5.35
N LEU A 212 -3.37 -11.46 6.07
CA LEU A 212 -3.23 -12.81 6.62
C LEU A 212 -3.09 -13.88 5.51
N PRO A 213 -2.30 -14.95 5.74
CA PRO A 213 -1.46 -15.17 6.93
C PRO A 213 -0.21 -14.28 6.94
N LEU A 214 0.32 -13.98 8.13
CA LEU A 214 1.47 -13.12 8.34
C LEU A 214 2.66 -13.92 8.87
N ASP A 215 3.85 -13.73 8.28
CA ASP A 215 5.08 -14.27 8.85
C ASP A 215 5.72 -13.35 9.90
N TYR A 216 5.46 -12.05 9.80
CA TYR A 216 6.01 -11.01 10.65
C TYR A 216 5.12 -9.76 10.62
N VAL A 217 5.34 -8.86 11.57
CA VAL A 217 4.73 -7.53 11.62
C VAL A 217 5.81 -6.46 11.71
N CYS A 218 5.60 -5.32 11.05
CA CYS A 218 6.46 -4.14 11.20
C CYS A 218 5.92 -3.25 12.32
N ILE A 219 6.80 -2.82 13.21
CA ILE A 219 6.49 -1.93 14.32
C ILE A 219 7.22 -0.62 14.10
N LEU A 220 6.45 0.45 13.94
CA LEU A 220 7.00 1.80 13.83
C LEU A 220 7.30 2.32 15.23
N THR A 221 8.58 2.49 15.56
CA THR A 221 9.03 3.04 16.85
C THR A 221 9.11 4.57 16.80
N SER A 222 9.35 5.12 15.60
CA SER A 222 9.43 6.55 15.37
C SER A 222 8.93 6.93 13.97
N ARG A 223 8.58 8.20 13.78
CA ARG A 223 8.25 8.78 12.47
C ARG A 223 9.23 9.91 12.19
N GLY A 224 9.76 9.97 10.98
CA GLY A 224 10.81 10.92 10.61
C GLY A 224 12.17 10.55 11.20
N CYS A 225 13.13 11.46 11.08
CA CYS A 225 14.50 11.28 11.55
C CYS A 225 15.01 12.61 12.14
N PRO A 226 15.71 12.60 13.29
CA PRO A 226 16.27 13.83 13.88
C PRO A 226 17.47 14.37 13.10
N PHE A 227 17.95 13.65 12.07
CA PHE A 227 19.07 14.04 11.24
C PHE A 227 18.62 14.58 9.87
N HIS A 228 19.44 15.45 9.30
CA HIS A 228 19.22 16.09 7.99
C HIS A 228 20.35 15.74 7.01
N CYS A 229 20.66 14.45 6.84
CA CYS A 229 21.74 14.00 5.96
C CYS A 229 21.45 14.39 4.50
N ALA A 230 22.41 15.01 3.82
CA ALA A 230 22.25 15.53 2.45
C ALA A 230 21.84 14.48 1.40
N TYR A 231 22.10 13.20 1.66
CA TYR A 231 21.78 12.09 0.75
C TYR A 231 20.44 11.41 1.05
N CYS A 232 19.78 11.73 2.17
CA CYS A 232 18.64 10.97 2.67
C CYS A 232 17.32 11.71 2.44
N ALA A 233 16.33 11.01 1.88
CA ALA A 233 14.99 11.56 1.67
C ALA A 233 14.12 11.59 2.93
N SER A 234 14.62 11.14 4.10
CA SER A 234 13.80 11.00 5.31
C SER A 234 13.14 12.32 5.74
N ASN A 235 13.89 13.43 5.77
CA ASN A 235 13.33 14.74 6.12
C ASN A 235 12.33 15.28 5.07
N LEU A 236 12.50 14.89 3.80
CA LEU A 236 11.52 15.22 2.74
C LEU A 236 10.21 14.44 2.91
N LEU A 237 10.31 13.17 3.32
CA LEU A 237 9.16 12.30 3.53
C LEU A 237 8.40 12.65 4.81
N PHE A 238 9.14 12.93 5.88
CA PHE A 238 8.64 13.26 7.21
C PHE A 238 9.51 14.36 7.83
N PRO A 239 9.10 15.64 7.73
CA PRO A 239 9.93 16.77 8.14
C PRO A 239 10.11 16.89 9.65
N THR A 240 9.21 16.26 10.42
CA THR A 240 9.22 16.26 11.88
C THR A 240 9.57 14.87 12.39
N PHE A 241 10.43 14.82 13.42
CA PHE A 241 10.71 13.60 14.15
C PHE A 241 9.75 13.43 15.33
N TYR A 242 9.16 12.25 15.44
CA TYR A 242 8.31 11.84 16.55
C TYR A 242 8.73 10.45 17.01
N GLN A 243 9.07 10.31 18.29
CA GLN A 243 9.42 9.05 18.93
C GLN A 243 8.24 8.56 19.76
N ARG A 244 7.83 7.30 19.59
CA ARG A 244 6.82 6.68 20.47
C ARG A 244 7.43 6.30 21.80
N SER A 245 6.58 6.25 22.83
CA SER A 245 6.95 5.69 24.12
C SER A 245 7.26 4.17 23.97
N PRO A 246 8.27 3.64 24.68
CA PRO A 246 8.51 2.21 24.73
C PRO A 246 7.29 1.41 25.18
N GLU A 247 6.49 1.97 26.09
CA GLU A 247 5.27 1.35 26.62
C GLU A 247 4.23 1.13 25.51
N ASP A 248 4.02 2.12 24.65
CA ASP A 248 3.05 1.99 23.54
C ASP A 248 3.54 1.04 22.45
N VAL A 249 4.86 0.97 22.24
CA VAL A 249 5.49 -0.02 21.35
C VAL A 249 5.30 -1.44 21.90
N ILE A 250 5.55 -1.66 23.19
CA ILE A 250 5.35 -2.96 23.84
C ILE A 250 3.88 -3.38 23.80
N LYS A 251 2.94 -2.47 24.05
CA LYS A 251 1.50 -2.77 23.94
C LYS A 251 1.12 -3.29 22.54
N GLU A 252 1.68 -2.69 21.49
CA GLU A 252 1.42 -3.13 20.12
C GLU A 252 2.03 -4.52 19.84
N ILE A 253 3.26 -4.77 20.29
CA ILE A 253 3.91 -6.09 20.17
C ILE A 253 3.05 -7.16 20.86
N LEU A 254 2.63 -6.89 22.10
CA LEU A 254 1.79 -7.82 22.88
C LEU A 254 0.45 -8.07 22.19
N PHE A 255 -0.18 -7.04 21.62
CA PHE A 255 -1.42 -7.18 20.88
C PHE A 255 -1.28 -8.15 19.70
N TRP A 256 -0.26 -7.97 18.85
CA TRP A 256 -0.04 -8.84 17.69
C TRP A 256 0.37 -10.26 18.08
N HIS A 257 1.19 -10.39 19.14
CA HIS A 257 1.57 -11.69 19.67
C HIS A 257 0.37 -12.46 20.23
N GLN A 258 -0.42 -11.85 21.11
CA GLN A 258 -1.52 -12.52 21.79
C GLN A 258 -2.70 -12.82 20.85
N LYS A 259 -3.03 -11.90 19.93
CA LYS A 259 -4.21 -12.03 19.07
C LYS A 259 -3.95 -12.86 17.81
N PHE A 260 -2.75 -12.80 17.26
CA PHE A 260 -2.41 -13.42 15.97
C PHE A 260 -1.21 -14.38 16.02
N ASN A 261 -0.64 -14.62 17.22
CA ASN A 261 0.53 -15.49 17.42
C ASN A 261 1.75 -15.06 16.58
N ILE A 262 1.92 -13.75 16.36
CA ILE A 262 3.09 -13.20 15.68
C ILE A 262 4.30 -13.30 16.61
N LYS A 263 5.43 -13.79 16.08
CA LYS A 263 6.69 -13.95 16.82
C LYS A 263 7.83 -13.12 16.22
N GLU A 264 7.73 -12.77 14.94
CA GLU A 264 8.72 -12.00 14.23
C GLU A 264 8.27 -10.54 14.11
N PHE A 265 9.09 -9.63 14.61
CA PHE A 265 8.82 -8.19 14.62
C PHE A 265 10.00 -7.44 14.00
N ALA A 266 9.71 -6.61 13.00
CA ALA A 266 10.69 -5.74 12.37
C ALA A 266 10.47 -4.30 12.84
N PHE A 267 11.50 -3.69 13.42
CA PHE A 267 11.42 -2.31 13.91
C PHE A 267 11.82 -1.30 12.84
N TYR A 268 11.01 -0.25 12.71
CA TYR A 268 11.25 0.92 11.86
C TYR A 268 11.25 2.21 12.66
#